data_AF-A0A929FE51-F1
#
_entry.id   AF-A0A929FE51-F1
#
_cell.length_a   1.000
_cell.length_b   1.000
_cell.length_c   1.000
_cell.angle_alpha   90.00
_cell.angle_beta   90.00
_cell.angle_gamma   90.00
#
_symmetry.space_group_name_H-M   'P 1'
#
loop_
_entity.id
_entity.type
_entity.pdbx_description
1 polymer ?
#
loop_
_entity_poly.entity_id
_entity_poly.type
_entity_poly.pdbx_seq_one_letter_code
_entity_poly.pdbx_strand_id
1 'polypeptide(L)'
;MVVSKRQRNGLLLVKEFYAEFAGPGAIVGGNFDRDCRRVIPVGHLSLTPPSNHDECQEAFLIRRQWIRLTQQFTDSSGPAVGRARMILNQFETYFDARAVQKLPDEAFALLVGVFPHTVRLARRPAGKLNVKK
;
A
#
# COMPACT_ATOMS: atom_id res chain seq x y z
N MET A 1 -17.55 -1.55 -3.26
CA MET A 1 -17.05 -2.01 -4.58
C MET A 1 -15.86 -2.93 -4.36
N VAL A 2 -15.50 -3.75 -5.34
CA VAL A 2 -14.35 -4.67 -5.30
C VAL A 2 -13.30 -4.19 -6.29
N VAL A 3 -12.03 -4.22 -5.88
CA VAL A 3 -10.90 -3.97 -6.77
C VAL A 3 -10.77 -5.13 -7.76
N SER A 4 -10.75 -4.85 -9.06
CA SER A 4 -10.75 -5.88 -10.10
C SER A 4 -9.59 -6.88 -9.95
N LYS A 5 -9.89 -8.18 -9.86
CA LYS A 5 -8.89 -9.26 -9.78
C LYS A 5 -8.01 -9.38 -11.04
N ARG A 6 -8.45 -8.80 -12.17
CA ARG A 6 -7.85 -9.02 -13.50
C ARG A 6 -6.70 -8.06 -13.83
N GLN A 7 -6.39 -7.11 -12.96
CA GLN A 7 -5.43 -6.05 -13.24
C GLN A 7 -4.46 -5.87 -12.07
N ARG A 8 -3.23 -5.41 -12.35
CA ARG A 8 -2.30 -4.95 -11.33
C ARG A 8 -2.73 -3.56 -10.86
N ASN A 9 -3.73 -3.52 -10.00
CA ASN A 9 -4.29 -2.28 -9.48
C ASN A 9 -4.62 -2.34 -7.99
N GLY A 10 -4.92 -1.19 -7.41
CA GLY A 10 -5.31 -1.13 -6.01
C GLY A 10 -5.54 0.29 -5.54
N LEU A 11 -5.88 0.39 -4.26
CA LEU A 11 -6.10 1.65 -3.58
C LEU A 11 -5.27 1.69 -2.30
N LEU A 12 -4.59 2.81 -2.07
CA LEU A 12 -4.13 3.18 -0.75
C LEU A 12 -5.23 4.01 -0.09
N LEU A 13 -5.78 3.49 1.00
CA LEU A 13 -6.77 4.17 1.83
C LEU A 13 -6.02 4.82 2.98
N VAL A 14 -5.89 6.15 2.92
CA VAL A 14 -5.19 6.94 3.93
C VAL A 14 -6.22 7.35 4.97
N LYS A 15 -6.06 6.83 6.18
CA LYS A 15 -6.85 7.16 7.37
C LYS A 15 -6.07 8.19 8.20
N GLU A 16 -6.60 8.55 9.36
CA GLU A 16 -6.01 9.59 10.19
C GLU A 16 -4.58 9.29 10.64
N PHE A 17 -4.32 8.07 11.11
CA PHE A 17 -3.03 7.71 11.72
C PHE A 17 -2.25 6.65 10.95
N TYR A 18 -2.85 6.06 9.91
CA TYR A 18 -2.27 4.94 9.18
C TYR A 18 -2.86 4.86 7.77
N ALA A 19 -2.26 4.02 6.94
CA ALA A 19 -2.79 3.71 5.61
C ALA A 19 -2.98 2.21 5.45
N GLU A 20 -3.94 1.82 4.62
CA GLU A 20 -4.22 0.44 4.28
C GLU A 20 -4.13 0.26 2.76
N PHE A 21 -3.57 -0.86 2.31
CA PHE A 21 -3.52 -1.19 0.89
C PHE A 21 -4.62 -2.17 0.49
N ALA A 22 -5.52 -1.78 -0.40
CA ALA A 22 -6.57 -2.61 -0.98
C ALA A 22 -6.14 -3.04 -2.38
N GLY A 23 -5.56 -4.24 -2.49
CA GLY A 23 -5.13 -4.80 -3.77
C GLY A 23 -6.25 -5.56 -4.50
N PRO A 24 -5.90 -6.26 -5.60
CA PRO A 24 -6.89 -6.95 -6.43
C PRO A 24 -7.71 -7.97 -5.64
N GLY A 25 -9.01 -7.96 -5.89
CA GLY A 25 -10.01 -8.75 -5.18
C GLY A 25 -10.45 -8.18 -3.83
N ALA A 26 -9.81 -7.12 -3.31
CA ALA A 26 -10.21 -6.54 -2.04
C ALA A 26 -11.49 -5.69 -2.20
N ILE A 27 -12.38 -5.79 -1.22
CA ILE A 27 -13.52 -4.87 -1.12
C ILE A 27 -13.08 -3.52 -0.53
N VAL A 28 -13.70 -2.45 -1.03
CA VAL A 28 -13.49 -1.05 -0.62
C VAL A 28 -14.82 -0.30 -0.55
N GLY A 29 -14.89 0.68 0.35
CA GLY A 29 -16.05 1.49 0.68
C GLY A 29 -16.91 0.92 1.82
N GLY A 30 -18.11 1.46 1.97
CA GLY A 30 -19.03 1.08 3.03
C GLY A 30 -18.58 1.60 4.41
N ASN A 31 -19.00 0.91 5.47
CA ASN A 31 -18.76 1.36 6.85
C ASN A 31 -17.30 1.33 7.29
N PHE A 32 -16.45 0.49 6.67
CA PHE A 32 -15.05 0.31 7.07
C PHE A 32 -14.11 1.43 6.61
N ASP A 33 -14.53 2.22 5.62
CA ASP A 33 -13.70 3.25 4.99
C ASP A 33 -14.27 4.67 5.21
N ARG A 34 -15.19 4.84 6.17
CA ARG A 34 -15.84 6.14 6.45
C ARG A 34 -14.88 7.19 7.02
N ASP A 35 -13.84 6.74 7.69
CA ASP A 35 -12.74 7.53 8.26
C ASP A 35 -11.59 7.75 7.26
N CYS A 36 -11.73 7.28 6.01
CA CYS A 36 -10.75 7.50 4.97
C CYS A 36 -10.68 8.99 4.62
N ARG A 37 -9.50 9.60 4.84
CA ARG A 37 -9.23 11.01 4.54
C ARG A 37 -8.80 11.23 3.10
N ARG A 38 -8.15 10.23 2.50
CA ARG A 38 -7.67 10.30 1.12
C ARG A 38 -7.57 8.91 0.51
N VAL A 39 -7.97 8.80 -0.75
CA VAL A 39 -7.83 7.58 -1.55
C VAL A 39 -6.80 7.84 -2.64
N ILE A 40 -5.80 6.98 -2.76
CA ILE A 40 -4.75 7.10 -3.78
C ILE A 40 -4.78 5.85 -4.67
N PRO A 41 -5.10 5.99 -5.97
CA PRO A 41 -5.06 4.87 -6.89
C PRO A 41 -3.63 4.42 -7.18
N VAL A 42 -3.46 3.11 -7.30
CA VAL A 42 -2.20 2.47 -7.68
C VAL A 42 -2.45 1.61 -8.92
N GLY A 43 -1.62 1.79 -9.95
CA GLY A 43 -1.78 1.11 -11.24
C GLY A 43 -3.03 1.58 -12.00
N HIS A 44 -3.61 0.67 -12.81
CA HIS A 44 -4.81 0.95 -13.59
C HIS A 44 -6.06 0.60 -12.79
N LEU A 45 -6.52 1.55 -11.95
CA LEU A 45 -7.66 1.32 -11.07
C LEU A 45 -8.91 0.90 -11.85
N SER A 46 -9.49 -0.23 -11.43
CA SER A 46 -10.76 -0.76 -11.92
C SER A 46 -11.53 -1.31 -10.73
N LEU A 47 -12.73 -0.79 -10.53
CA LEU A 47 -13.63 -1.17 -9.45
C LEU A 47 -14.91 -1.77 -10.05
N THR A 48 -15.36 -2.89 -9.50
CA THR A 48 -16.57 -3.59 -9.93
C THR A 48 -17.50 -3.83 -8.74
N PRO A 49 -18.82 -3.84 -8.92
CA PRO A 49 -19.72 -4.31 -7.87
C PRO A 49 -19.51 -5.82 -7.65
N PRO A 50 -19.63 -6.33 -6.41
CA PRO A 50 -19.71 -7.77 -6.20
C PRO A 50 -21.01 -8.31 -6.79
N SER A 51 -20.95 -9.48 -7.41
CA SER A 51 -22.08 -10.08 -8.13
C SER A 51 -23.08 -10.77 -7.20
N ASN A 52 -22.59 -11.26 -6.04
CA ASN A 52 -23.40 -11.94 -5.03
C ASN A 52 -22.75 -11.84 -3.64
N HIS A 53 -23.42 -12.41 -2.64
CA HIS A 53 -22.98 -12.38 -1.24
C HIS A 53 -21.67 -13.15 -1.02
N ASP A 54 -21.46 -14.28 -1.71
CA ASP A 54 -20.25 -15.09 -1.56
C ASP A 54 -19.02 -14.36 -2.09
N GLU A 55 -19.13 -13.70 -3.25
CA GLU A 55 -18.07 -12.84 -3.80
C GLU A 55 -17.77 -11.65 -2.86
N CYS A 56 -18.81 -11.10 -2.22
CA CYS A 56 -18.64 -10.05 -1.22
C CYS A 56 -17.84 -10.55 0.00
N GLN A 57 -18.19 -11.73 0.53
CA GLN A 57 -17.46 -12.36 1.65
C GLN A 57 -16.01 -12.68 1.27
N GLU A 58 -15.77 -13.25 0.08
CA GLU A 58 -14.43 -13.51 -0.43
C GLU A 58 -13.60 -12.22 -0.51
N ALA A 59 -14.19 -11.14 -1.01
CA ALA A 59 -13.51 -9.85 -1.14
C ALA A 59 -13.13 -9.23 0.21
N PHE A 60 -13.92 -9.46 1.27
CA PHE A 60 -13.54 -9.12 2.65
C PHE A 60 -12.36 -9.97 3.16
N LEU A 61 -12.35 -11.27 2.86
CA LEU A 61 -11.24 -12.15 3.25
C LEU A 61 -9.94 -11.75 2.55
N ILE A 62 -10.00 -11.40 1.26
CA ILE A 62 -8.86 -10.88 0.50
C ILE A 62 -8.39 -9.53 1.09
N ARG A 63 -9.32 -8.62 1.42
CA ARG A 63 -9.00 -7.36 2.10
C ARG A 63 -8.18 -7.59 3.36
N ARG A 64 -8.56 -8.56 4.19
CA ARG A 64 -7.82 -8.94 5.41
C ARG A 64 -6.42 -9.49 5.10
N GLN A 65 -6.25 -10.26 4.03
CA GLN A 65 -4.93 -10.77 3.63
C GLN A 65 -3.99 -9.63 3.27
N TRP A 66 -4.47 -8.62 2.53
CA TRP A 66 -3.67 -7.44 2.21
C TRP A 66 -3.25 -6.65 3.46
N ILE A 67 -4.17 -6.47 4.42
CA ILE A 67 -3.86 -5.82 5.70
C ILE A 67 -2.76 -6.60 6.45
N ARG A 68 -2.85 -7.93 6.51
CA ARG A 68 -1.84 -8.78 7.15
C ARG A 68 -0.48 -8.68 6.46
N LEU A 69 -0.45 -8.62 5.12
CA LEU A 69 0.79 -8.43 4.37
C LEU A 69 1.45 -7.11 4.74
N THR A 70 0.69 -6.00 4.78
CA THR A 70 1.24 -4.70 5.16
C THR A 70 1.70 -4.65 6.62
N GLN A 71 0.99 -5.36 7.50
CA GLN A 71 1.33 -5.47 8.92
C GLN A 71 2.68 -6.17 9.14
N GLN A 72 3.01 -7.22 8.36
CA GLN A 72 4.30 -7.92 8.46
C GLN A 72 5.51 -7.00 8.29
N PHE A 73 5.40 -5.97 7.43
CA PHE A 73 6.47 -5.00 7.26
C PHE A 73 6.59 -4.12 8.50
N THR A 74 5.47 -3.67 9.06
CA THR A 74 5.41 -2.84 10.27
C THR A 74 5.98 -3.57 11.48
N ASP A 75 5.61 -4.84 11.65
CA ASP A 75 6.01 -5.69 12.78
C ASP A 75 7.48 -6.16 12.67
N SER A 76 8.16 -5.91 11.54
CA SER A 76 9.56 -6.29 11.39
C SER A 76 10.46 -5.48 12.32
N SER A 77 11.28 -6.18 13.11
CA SER A 77 12.22 -5.60 14.09
C SER A 77 13.43 -4.88 13.45
N GLY A 78 13.47 -4.81 12.13
CA GLY A 78 14.56 -4.17 11.39
C GLY A 78 14.55 -2.63 11.46
N PRO A 79 15.62 -1.98 10.98
CA PRO A 79 15.69 -0.53 10.91
C PRO A 79 14.53 0.07 10.10
N ALA A 80 14.05 1.25 10.49
CA ALA A 80 12.92 1.91 9.83
C ALA A 80 13.10 2.08 8.31
N VAL A 81 14.31 2.41 7.86
CA VAL A 81 14.65 2.50 6.42
C VAL A 81 14.56 1.13 5.73
N GLY A 82 14.87 0.04 6.45
CA GLY A 82 14.70 -1.32 5.97
C GLY A 82 13.24 -1.65 5.70
N ARG A 83 12.35 -1.37 6.67
CA ARG A 83 10.89 -1.55 6.52
C ARG A 83 10.34 -0.81 5.31
N ALA A 84 10.69 0.47 5.19
CA ALA A 84 10.29 1.32 4.08
C ALA A 84 10.77 0.75 2.72
N ARG A 85 11.98 0.19 2.68
CA ARG A 85 12.53 -0.41 1.46
C ARG A 85 11.83 -1.72 1.09
N MET A 86 11.50 -2.55 2.07
CA MET A 86 10.77 -3.80 1.84
C MET A 86 9.41 -3.54 1.21
N ILE A 87 8.63 -2.60 1.74
CA ILE A 87 7.32 -2.26 1.16
C ILE A 87 7.44 -1.64 -0.23
N LEU A 88 8.43 -0.76 -0.45
CA LEU A 88 8.69 -0.19 -1.77
C LEU A 88 9.01 -1.29 -2.79
N ASN A 89 9.96 -2.18 -2.48
CA ASN A 89 10.33 -3.28 -3.36
C ASN A 89 9.14 -4.21 -3.68
N GLN A 90 8.29 -4.49 -2.69
CA GLN A 90 7.10 -5.31 -2.86
C GLN A 90 6.10 -4.63 -3.82
N PHE A 91 5.89 -3.32 -3.66
CA PHE A 91 5.02 -2.55 -4.54
C PHE A 91 5.60 -2.44 -5.96
N GLU A 92 6.91 -2.25 -6.11
CA GLU A 92 7.57 -2.14 -7.42
C GLU A 92 7.47 -3.45 -8.20
N THR A 93 7.62 -4.57 -7.50
CA THR A 93 7.44 -5.92 -8.07
C THR A 93 6.02 -6.11 -8.61
N TYR A 94 5.03 -5.51 -7.95
CA TYR A 94 3.62 -5.68 -8.30
C TYR A 94 3.09 -4.66 -9.32
N PHE A 95 3.44 -3.37 -9.20
CA PHE A 95 2.81 -2.25 -9.91
C PHE A 95 3.71 -1.54 -10.94
N ASP A 96 4.94 -2.00 -11.15
CA ASP A 96 6.02 -1.30 -11.87
C ASP A 96 6.63 -0.12 -11.11
N ALA A 97 7.95 0.05 -11.23
CA ALA A 97 8.71 1.05 -10.49
C ALA A 97 8.29 2.49 -10.83
N ARG A 98 7.91 2.78 -12.08
CA ARG A 98 7.49 4.13 -12.48
C ARG A 98 6.17 4.53 -11.84
N ALA A 99 5.26 3.57 -11.63
CA ALA A 99 3.99 3.84 -10.95
C ALA A 99 4.24 4.12 -9.46
N VAL A 100 5.11 3.33 -8.82
CA VAL A 100 5.43 3.44 -7.39
C VAL A 100 6.19 4.73 -7.05
N GLN A 101 7.02 5.23 -7.97
CA GLN A 101 7.71 6.52 -7.81
C GLN A 101 6.75 7.72 -7.76
N LYS A 102 5.58 7.63 -8.37
CA LYS A 102 4.57 8.71 -8.36
C LYS A 102 3.75 8.76 -7.07
N LEU A 103 3.80 7.71 -6.26
CA LEU A 103 3.06 7.63 -5.01
C LEU A 103 3.77 8.46 -3.92
N PRO A 104 3.01 9.20 -3.09
CA PRO A 104 3.58 10.08 -2.09
C PRO A 104 4.31 9.29 -0.99
N ASP A 105 5.40 9.85 -0.49
CA ASP A 105 6.18 9.28 0.60
C ASP A 105 5.32 9.10 1.86
N GLU A 106 4.39 10.03 2.11
CA GLU A 106 3.47 10.01 3.24
C GLU A 106 2.58 8.76 3.25
N ALA A 107 2.14 8.29 2.07
CA ALA A 107 1.28 7.11 2.02
C ALA A 107 2.05 5.83 2.39
N PHE A 108 3.29 5.69 1.91
CA PHE A 108 4.15 4.58 2.31
C PHE A 108 4.57 4.69 3.78
N ALA A 109 4.82 5.90 4.27
CA ALA A 109 5.16 6.15 5.65
C ALA A 109 4.06 5.65 6.60
N LEU A 110 2.81 5.98 6.27
CA LEU A 110 1.62 5.55 7.01
C LEU A 110 1.30 4.06 6.85
N LEU A 111 1.74 3.40 5.77
CA LEU A 111 1.58 1.96 5.57
C LEU A 111 2.47 1.12 6.49
N VAL A 112 3.69 1.60 6.78
CA VAL A 112 4.71 0.81 7.53
C VAL A 112 5.18 1.45 8.84
N GLY A 113 4.48 2.49 9.31
CA GLY A 113 4.77 3.14 10.58
C GLY A 113 6.17 3.75 10.62
N VAL A 114 6.50 4.58 9.64
CA VAL A 114 7.77 5.35 9.60
C VAL A 114 7.49 6.81 9.25
N PHE A 115 8.51 7.67 9.29
CA PHE A 115 8.37 9.05 8.83
C PHE A 115 8.51 9.15 7.30
N PRO A 116 7.87 10.14 6.65
CA PRO A 116 8.02 10.38 5.21
C PRO A 116 9.48 10.54 4.77
N HIS A 117 10.32 11.19 5.59
CA HIS A 117 11.75 11.32 5.30
C HIS A 117 12.46 9.94 5.25
N THR A 118 12.02 8.96 6.03
CA THR A 118 12.57 7.60 6.04
C THR A 118 12.27 6.90 4.72
N VAL A 119 11.06 7.06 4.17
CA VAL A 119 10.70 6.56 2.83
C VAL A 119 11.56 7.22 1.76
N ARG A 120 11.75 8.53 1.85
CA ARG A 120 12.60 9.28 0.91
C ARG A 120 14.05 8.78 0.91
N LEU A 121 14.59 8.43 2.07
CA LEU A 121 15.91 7.80 2.19
C LEU A 121 15.92 6.40 1.57
N ALA A 122 14.86 5.61 1.78
CA ALA A 122 14.75 4.26 1.22
C ALA A 122 14.63 4.24 -0.32
N ARG A 123 14.05 5.30 -0.93
CA ARG A 123 13.99 5.48 -2.39
C ARG A 123 15.35 5.81 -3.04
N ARG A 124 16.34 6.23 -2.26
CA ARG A 124 17.67 6.54 -2.81
C ARG A 124 18.38 5.25 -3.21
N PRO A 125 18.95 5.16 -4.42
CA PRO A 125 19.78 4.03 -4.79
C PRO A 125 20.95 3.89 -3.80
N ALA A 126 21.35 2.65 -3.53
CA ALA A 126 22.50 2.36 -2.67
C ALA A 126 23.78 2.87 -3.35
N GLY A 127 24.16 4.12 -3.08
CA GLY A 127 25.38 4.72 -3.59
C GLY A 127 25.26 6.22 -3.88
N LYS A 128 25.66 7.02 -2.88
CA LYS A 128 26.37 8.33 -2.94
C LYS A 128 26.12 9.12 -1.64
N LEU A 129 26.40 8.49 -0.49
CA LEU A 129 26.72 9.23 0.73
C LEU A 129 28.24 9.33 0.81
N ASN A 130 28.83 10.20 -0.03
CA ASN A 130 30.19 10.67 0.23
C ASN A 130 30.09 11.68 1.37
N VAL A 131 30.20 11.17 2.60
CA VAL A 131 30.57 12.02 3.74
C VAL A 131 32.05 12.34 3.52
N LYS A 132 32.35 13.50 2.96
CA LYS A 132 33.70 14.06 3.06
C LYS A 132 33.98 14.27 4.56
N LYS A 133 35.00 13.58 5.06
CA LYS A 133 35.63 13.91 6.34
C LYS A 133 36.33 15.26 6.24
#